data_AF-A0A0M1LRQ2-F1
#
_entry.id   AF-A0A0M1LRQ2-F1
#
_cell.length_a   1.000
_cell.length_b   1.000
_cell.length_c   1.000
_cell.angle_alpha   90.00
_cell.angle_beta   90.00
_cell.angle_gamma   90.00
#
_symmetry.space_group_name_H-M   'P 1'
#
loop_
_entity.id
_entity.type
_entity.pdbx_description
1 polymer ?
#
loop_
_entity_poly.entity_id
_entity_poly.type
_entity_poly.pdbx_seq_one_letter_code
_entity_poly.pdbx_strand_id
1 'polypeptide(L)'
;MDVSSLLVNKDISIRRSIDILDKSGKKFIVVVKGKKLIGVVTDGDIRRWILKNGDISKSIDNIMNKSPKYLLEAERDNVKEIMKQFKIEAVPIVNEEIEVIDVIFWNDVYQNQCNYFETSNIPIVIMAGGKGTRLQPYTKIIPKMLVPIGEIPIIERIINNFVNFNFNDFYVTINYKKDIIKAYFNKETSYNISFVEEDIPLGTAGSLTLLKENIKNTFFVSNCDILVDANYSDILKFHKKCQNKITIVTALKNYIIPYGVFNLNDDGSIESLNEKPSYEFLVNTGMYILEREVLDYIEENKYLDMTDVIYKLLKNKERVGMYPVTQGAWLDMGEFESMKNMIDKLV
;
A
#
# COMPACT_ATOMS: atom_id res chain seq x y z
N MET A 1 -3.96 -9.83 22.59
CA MET A 1 -5.01 -9.05 21.89
C MET A 1 -6.30 -9.83 21.99
N ASP A 2 -7.44 -9.18 22.17
CA ASP A 2 -8.70 -9.90 22.28
C ASP A 2 -9.20 -10.31 20.89
N VAL A 3 -9.29 -11.63 20.67
CA VAL A 3 -9.76 -12.28 19.43
C VAL A 3 -11.15 -11.80 19.07
N SER A 4 -11.96 -11.42 20.07
CA SER A 4 -13.32 -10.90 19.87
C SER A 4 -13.39 -9.72 18.89
N SER A 5 -12.33 -8.88 18.85
CA SER A 5 -12.24 -7.72 17.96
C SER A 5 -12.11 -8.08 16.48
N LEU A 6 -11.74 -9.32 16.17
CA LEU A 6 -11.55 -9.85 14.81
C LEU A 6 -12.70 -10.74 14.34
N LEU A 7 -13.65 -11.07 15.23
CA LEU A 7 -14.80 -11.91 14.91
C LEU A 7 -15.93 -11.07 14.33
N VAL A 8 -16.44 -11.46 13.17
CA VAL A 8 -17.55 -10.78 12.49
C VAL A 8 -18.60 -11.76 12.01
N ASN A 9 -19.85 -11.30 11.89
CA ASN A 9 -20.90 -12.05 11.22
C ASN A 9 -20.78 -11.88 9.70
N LYS A 10 -21.11 -12.92 8.92
CA LYS A 10 -21.13 -12.87 7.44
C LYS A 10 -22.01 -11.76 6.85
N ASP A 11 -23.01 -11.27 7.59
CA ASP A 11 -23.97 -10.29 7.08
C ASP A 11 -23.43 -8.85 7.09
N ILE A 12 -22.26 -8.59 7.70
CA ILE A 12 -21.65 -7.26 7.63
C ILE A 12 -21.24 -6.92 6.20
N SER A 13 -21.23 -5.63 5.87
CA SER A 13 -20.77 -5.17 4.56
C SER A 13 -19.25 -5.29 4.42
N ILE A 14 -18.79 -5.41 3.17
CA ILE A 14 -17.36 -5.39 2.84
C ILE A 14 -16.72 -4.07 3.28
N ARG A 15 -17.43 -2.96 3.13
CA ARG A 15 -17.03 -1.66 3.67
C ARG A 15 -16.75 -1.72 5.17
N ARG A 16 -17.64 -2.34 5.94
CA ARG A 16 -17.43 -2.49 7.38
C ARG A 16 -16.24 -3.39 7.70
N SER A 17 -15.97 -4.42 6.90
CA SER A 17 -14.76 -5.24 7.09
C SER A 17 -13.47 -4.46 6.84
N ILE A 18 -13.45 -3.53 5.89
CA ILE A 18 -12.28 -2.66 5.62
C ILE A 18 -11.98 -1.82 6.86
N ASP A 19 -13.00 -1.20 7.47
CA ASP A 19 -12.83 -0.42 8.70
C ASP A 19 -12.25 -1.25 9.85
N ILE A 20 -12.68 -2.52 9.99
CA ILE A 20 -12.22 -3.42 11.05
C ILE A 20 -10.77 -3.85 10.82
N LEU A 21 -10.41 -4.18 9.57
CA LEU A 21 -9.04 -4.51 9.18
C LEU A 21 -8.10 -3.33 9.45
N ASP A 22 -8.49 -2.13 9.03
CA ASP A 22 -7.71 -0.90 9.23
C ASP A 22 -7.52 -0.56 10.72
N LYS A 23 -8.56 -0.74 11.55
CA LYS A 23 -8.51 -0.45 13.00
C LYS A 23 -7.75 -1.49 13.80
N SER A 24 -7.87 -2.77 13.42
CA SER A 24 -7.17 -3.85 14.10
C SER A 24 -5.67 -3.84 13.77
N GLY A 25 -5.29 -3.26 12.63
CA GLY A 25 -3.94 -3.37 12.08
C GLY A 25 -3.57 -4.80 11.67
N LYS A 26 -4.56 -5.72 11.69
CA LYS A 26 -4.41 -7.12 11.30
C LYS A 26 -5.09 -7.26 9.94
N LYS A 27 -4.35 -7.73 8.93
CA LYS A 27 -4.83 -7.89 7.53
C LYS A 27 -5.74 -9.12 7.35
N PHE A 28 -6.46 -9.49 8.41
CA PHE A 28 -7.22 -10.73 8.55
C PHE A 28 -8.37 -10.57 9.56
N ILE A 29 -9.56 -11.02 9.20
CA ILE A 29 -10.72 -11.15 10.09
C ILE A 29 -11.34 -12.54 9.95
N VAL A 30 -12.01 -12.99 11.02
CA VAL A 30 -12.64 -14.30 11.09
C VAL A 30 -14.15 -14.13 11.03
N VAL A 31 -14.78 -14.88 10.13
CA VAL A 31 -16.23 -14.85 9.95
C VAL A 31 -16.84 -16.02 10.71
N VAL A 32 -17.79 -15.71 11.59
CA VAL A 32 -18.44 -16.68 12.48
C VAL A 32 -19.96 -16.67 12.35
N LYS A 33 -20.58 -17.82 12.65
CA LYS A 33 -22.01 -17.94 12.93
C LYS A 33 -22.18 -18.33 14.40
N GLY A 34 -22.57 -17.37 15.24
CA GLY A 34 -22.40 -17.52 16.69
C GLY A 34 -20.90 -17.46 17.02
N LYS A 35 -20.33 -18.55 17.52
CA LYS A 35 -18.88 -18.70 17.72
C LYS A 35 -18.20 -19.60 16.69
N LYS A 36 -18.98 -20.30 15.86
CA LYS A 36 -18.45 -21.31 14.92
C LYS A 36 -17.82 -20.65 13.71
N LEU A 37 -16.61 -21.08 13.37
CA LEU A 37 -15.88 -20.64 12.18
C LEU A 37 -16.65 -21.00 10.91
N ILE A 38 -16.94 -20.01 10.06
CA ILE A 38 -17.58 -20.23 8.74
C ILE A 38 -16.77 -19.65 7.58
N GLY A 39 -15.79 -18.79 7.85
CA GLY A 39 -14.91 -18.26 6.83
C GLY A 39 -13.89 -17.27 7.37
N VAL A 40 -13.04 -16.76 6.49
CA VAL A 40 -12.09 -15.68 6.80
C VAL A 40 -12.07 -14.67 5.66
N VAL A 41 -11.74 -13.42 5.96
CA VAL A 41 -11.55 -12.36 4.96
C VAL A 41 -10.20 -11.70 5.20
N THR A 42 -9.48 -11.45 4.10
CA THR A 42 -8.18 -10.77 4.10
C THR A 42 -8.19 -9.57 3.18
N ASP A 43 -7.17 -8.71 3.27
CA ASP A 43 -6.93 -7.64 2.29
C ASP A 43 -6.86 -8.18 0.86
N GLY A 44 -6.38 -9.42 0.68
CA GLY A 44 -6.35 -10.10 -0.61
C GLY A 44 -7.74 -10.34 -1.20
N ASP A 45 -8.72 -10.71 -0.38
CA ASP A 45 -10.10 -10.94 -0.80
C ASP A 45 -10.77 -9.63 -1.22
N ILE A 46 -10.60 -8.58 -0.40
CA ILE A 46 -11.11 -7.24 -0.67
C ILE A 46 -10.50 -6.68 -1.95
N ARG A 47 -9.17 -6.77 -2.10
CA ARG A 47 -8.46 -6.36 -3.32
C ARG A 47 -9.01 -7.07 -4.56
N ARG A 48 -9.19 -8.40 -4.50
CA ARG A 48 -9.75 -9.18 -5.62
C ARG A 48 -11.18 -8.75 -5.97
N TRP A 49 -11.98 -8.37 -4.99
CA TRP A 49 -13.33 -7.85 -5.19
C TRP A 49 -13.33 -6.48 -5.88
N ILE A 50 -12.49 -5.54 -5.38
CA ILE A 50 -12.33 -4.20 -5.97
C ILE A 50 -11.87 -4.30 -7.43
N LEU A 51 -10.90 -5.16 -7.73
CA LEU A 51 -10.39 -5.35 -9.09
C LEU A 51 -11.44 -5.90 -10.08
N LYS A 52 -12.56 -6.44 -9.59
CA LYS A 52 -13.70 -6.89 -10.41
C LYS A 52 -14.82 -5.85 -10.49
N ASN A 53 -14.56 -4.60 -10.07
CA ASN A 53 -15.58 -3.55 -9.88
C ASN A 53 -16.73 -4.01 -8.96
N GLY A 54 -16.38 -4.79 -7.92
CA GLY A 54 -17.34 -5.27 -6.96
C GLY A 54 -17.87 -4.16 -6.05
N ASP A 55 -19.16 -4.21 -5.73
CA ASP A 55 -19.82 -3.30 -4.81
C ASP A 55 -19.49 -3.64 -3.34
N ILE A 56 -18.82 -2.74 -2.62
CA ILE A 56 -18.40 -2.99 -1.22
C ILE A 56 -19.55 -2.79 -0.21
N SER A 57 -20.72 -2.34 -0.63
CA SER A 57 -21.92 -2.33 0.21
C SER A 57 -22.47 -3.76 0.43
N LYS A 58 -22.10 -4.70 -0.45
CA LYS A 58 -22.49 -6.11 -0.33
C LYS A 58 -21.89 -6.76 0.90
N SER A 59 -22.53 -7.86 1.32
CA SER A 59 -22.09 -8.67 2.46
C SER A 59 -20.75 -9.35 2.19
N ILE A 60 -19.94 -9.52 3.25
CA ILE A 60 -18.66 -10.25 3.18
C ILE A 60 -18.79 -11.73 2.79
N ASP A 61 -20.00 -12.33 2.86
CA ASP A 61 -20.25 -13.70 2.38
C ASP A 61 -19.87 -13.88 0.89
N ASN A 62 -19.92 -12.79 0.12
CA ASN A 62 -19.56 -12.76 -1.30
C ASN A 62 -18.05 -12.86 -1.55
N ILE A 63 -17.21 -12.54 -0.57
CA ILE A 63 -15.76 -12.46 -0.74
C ILE A 63 -14.98 -13.37 0.20
N MET A 64 -15.58 -13.83 1.29
CA MET A 64 -14.88 -14.64 2.29
C MET A 64 -14.41 -15.98 1.71
N ASN A 65 -13.25 -16.44 2.17
CA ASN A 65 -12.84 -17.82 1.98
C ASN A 65 -13.67 -18.71 2.91
N LYS A 66 -14.61 -19.47 2.34
CA LYS A 66 -15.52 -20.40 3.04
C LYS A 66 -14.85 -21.71 3.48
N SER A 67 -13.60 -21.93 3.10
CA SER A 67 -12.80 -23.10 3.51
C SER A 67 -11.44 -22.66 4.04
N PRO A 68 -11.40 -21.88 5.14
CA PRO A 68 -10.15 -21.46 5.74
C PRO A 68 -9.40 -22.68 6.29
N LYS A 69 -8.07 -22.59 6.31
CA LYS A 69 -7.26 -23.50 7.12
C LYS A 69 -7.33 -23.03 8.56
N TYR A 70 -7.61 -23.97 9.46
CA TYR A 70 -7.67 -23.77 10.90
C TYR A 70 -6.98 -24.95 11.59
N LEU A 71 -6.67 -24.79 12.87
CA LEU A 71 -6.11 -25.85 13.72
C LEU A 71 -6.99 -26.07 14.95
N LEU A 72 -7.08 -27.32 15.41
CA LEU A 72 -7.60 -27.58 16.74
C LEU A 72 -6.62 -27.08 17.80
N GLU A 73 -7.12 -26.75 18.99
CA GLU A 73 -6.27 -26.29 20.11
C GLU A 73 -5.11 -27.26 20.41
N ALA A 74 -5.37 -28.57 20.35
CA ALA A 74 -4.36 -29.61 20.56
C ALA A 74 -3.26 -29.63 19.47
N GLU A 75 -3.52 -29.04 18.30
CA GLU A 75 -2.62 -29.03 17.14
C GLU A 75 -1.87 -27.70 17.00
N ARG A 76 -1.96 -26.81 18.00
CA ARG A 76 -1.40 -25.45 17.96
C ARG A 76 0.07 -25.41 17.55
N ASP A 77 0.86 -26.40 17.94
CA ASP A 77 2.29 -26.49 17.63
C ASP A 77 2.58 -26.67 16.12
N ASN A 78 1.61 -27.18 15.35
CA ASN A 78 1.73 -27.41 13.91
C ASN A 78 1.49 -26.12 13.09
N VAL A 79 1.20 -24.99 13.74
CA VAL A 79 0.87 -23.72 13.04
C VAL A 79 1.96 -23.28 12.07
N LYS A 80 3.23 -23.48 12.42
CA LYS A 80 4.39 -23.14 11.57
C LYS A 80 4.37 -23.90 10.24
N GLU A 81 4.04 -25.19 10.30
CA GLU A 81 4.01 -26.08 9.15
C GLU A 81 2.85 -25.72 8.22
N ILE A 82 1.65 -25.55 8.77
CA ILE A 82 0.47 -25.15 8.00
C ILE A 82 0.67 -23.78 7.33
N MET A 83 1.20 -22.79 8.07
CA MET A 83 1.47 -21.47 7.51
C MET A 83 2.43 -21.52 6.33
N LYS A 84 3.51 -22.30 6.43
CA LYS A 84 4.49 -22.48 5.34
C LYS A 84 3.90 -23.25 4.16
N GLN A 85 3.23 -24.37 4.42
CA GLN A 85 2.66 -25.25 3.41
C GLN A 85 1.62 -24.52 2.55
N PHE A 86 0.71 -23.78 3.19
CA PHE A 86 -0.38 -23.09 2.50
C PHE A 86 -0.06 -21.62 2.18
N LYS A 87 1.12 -21.12 2.58
CA LYS A 87 1.56 -19.72 2.40
C LYS A 87 0.53 -18.73 2.91
N ILE A 88 0.05 -18.95 4.14
CA ILE A 88 -0.96 -18.10 4.80
C ILE A 88 -0.34 -17.37 5.99
N GLU A 89 -0.80 -16.14 6.21
CA GLU A 89 -0.25 -15.23 7.23
C GLU A 89 -0.98 -15.30 8.57
N ALA A 90 -2.12 -15.99 8.65
CA ALA A 90 -2.88 -16.18 9.88
C ALA A 90 -3.63 -17.52 9.85
N VAL A 91 -3.79 -18.13 11.03
CA VAL A 91 -4.50 -19.40 11.23
C VAL A 91 -5.43 -19.27 12.44
N PRO A 92 -6.76 -19.40 12.26
CA PRO A 92 -7.69 -19.53 13.37
C PRO A 92 -7.44 -20.83 14.13
N ILE A 93 -7.48 -20.74 15.46
CA ILE A 93 -7.46 -21.89 16.37
C ILE A 93 -8.89 -22.09 16.88
N VAL A 94 -9.36 -23.33 16.83
CA VAL A 94 -10.73 -23.70 17.21
C VAL A 94 -10.75 -24.83 18.24
N ASN A 95 -11.84 -24.94 18.99
CA ASN A 95 -12.10 -26.09 19.86
C ASN A 95 -12.71 -27.28 19.07
N GLU A 96 -13.04 -28.37 19.76
CA GLU A 96 -13.65 -29.57 19.16
C GLU A 96 -15.02 -29.30 18.48
N GLU A 97 -15.71 -28.22 18.88
CA GLU A 97 -16.99 -27.80 18.30
C GLU A 97 -16.84 -26.81 17.11
N ILE A 98 -15.59 -26.53 16.70
CA ILE A 98 -15.21 -25.57 15.65
C ILE A 98 -15.53 -24.12 16.04
N GLU A 99 -15.58 -23.83 17.34
CA GLU A 99 -15.67 -22.47 17.85
C GLU A 99 -14.30 -21.82 17.89
N VAL A 100 -14.21 -20.57 17.42
CA VAL A 100 -12.94 -19.84 17.37
C VAL A 100 -12.53 -19.43 18.79
N ILE A 101 -11.35 -19.88 19.19
CA ILE A 101 -10.75 -19.55 20.49
C ILE A 101 -9.59 -18.57 20.36
N ASP A 102 -8.82 -18.63 19.27
CA ASP A 102 -7.65 -17.78 19.04
C ASP A 102 -7.35 -17.60 17.55
N VAL A 103 -6.47 -16.66 17.22
CA VAL A 103 -5.90 -16.50 15.87
C VAL A 103 -4.40 -16.28 16.01
N ILE A 104 -3.62 -17.16 15.39
CA ILE A 104 -2.16 -17.03 15.37
C ILE A 104 -1.74 -16.33 14.07
N PHE A 105 -0.96 -15.26 14.19
CA PHE A 105 -0.42 -14.54 13.04
C PHE A 105 1.04 -14.92 12.78
N TRP A 106 1.44 -14.84 11.50
CA TRP A 106 2.80 -15.11 11.06
C TRP A 106 3.83 -14.28 11.82
N ASN A 107 3.56 -12.99 12.04
CA ASN A 107 4.47 -12.10 12.75
C ASN A 107 4.67 -12.50 14.22
N ASP A 108 3.67 -13.11 14.86
CA ASP A 108 3.78 -13.60 16.24
C ASP A 108 4.69 -14.83 16.32
N VAL A 109 4.78 -15.60 15.23
CA VAL A 109 5.51 -16.87 15.14
C VAL A 109 6.94 -16.70 14.65
N TYR A 110 7.17 -15.75 13.75
CA TYR A 110 8.43 -15.61 13.01
C TYR A 110 9.19 -14.30 13.30
N GLN A 111 8.81 -13.54 14.34
CA GLN A 111 9.54 -12.34 14.78
C GLN A 111 9.97 -11.42 13.61
N ASN A 112 9.03 -11.11 12.71
CA ASN A 112 9.22 -10.27 11.52
C ASN A 112 10.00 -10.86 10.33
N GLN A 113 10.24 -12.17 10.23
CA GLN A 113 10.74 -12.76 8.96
C GLN A 113 9.61 -12.80 7.92
N CYS A 114 9.59 -11.90 6.93
CA CYS A 114 8.58 -11.92 5.87
C CYS A 114 8.72 -13.15 4.94
N ASN A 115 7.62 -13.64 4.37
CA ASN A 115 7.63 -14.77 3.44
C ASN A 115 8.11 -14.28 2.05
N TYR A 116 9.42 -14.39 1.78
CA TYR A 116 10.08 -13.79 0.62
C TYR A 116 9.69 -14.48 -0.69
N PHE A 117 9.35 -13.68 -1.71
CA PHE A 117 9.68 -14.04 -3.10
C PHE A 117 11.15 -13.68 -3.34
N GLU A 118 11.81 -14.18 -4.38
CA GLU A 118 13.12 -13.65 -4.76
C GLU A 118 12.97 -12.16 -5.12
N THR A 119 13.22 -11.29 -4.14
CA THR A 119 13.15 -9.82 -4.23
C THR A 119 14.54 -9.19 -4.35
N SER A 120 15.58 -9.99 -4.13
CA SER A 120 16.98 -9.59 -4.27
C SER A 120 17.22 -8.97 -5.65
N ASN A 121 17.86 -7.80 -5.68
CA ASN A 121 18.26 -7.06 -6.89
C ASN A 121 17.15 -6.33 -7.66
N ILE A 122 15.97 -6.07 -7.06
CA ILE A 122 14.99 -5.14 -7.65
C ILE A 122 15.30 -3.71 -7.18
N PRO A 123 15.67 -2.78 -8.09
CA PRO A 123 15.94 -1.40 -7.73
C PRO A 123 14.72 -0.69 -7.16
N ILE A 124 14.93 0.13 -6.15
CA ILE A 124 13.91 1.00 -5.56
C ILE A 124 14.29 2.45 -5.83
N VAL A 125 13.48 3.17 -6.58
CA VAL A 125 13.67 4.60 -6.84
C VAL A 125 12.80 5.42 -5.90
N ILE A 126 13.40 6.29 -5.10
CA ILE A 126 12.69 7.23 -4.24
C ILE A 126 12.85 8.64 -4.79
N MET A 127 11.74 9.28 -5.11
CA MET A 127 11.71 10.60 -5.75
C MET A 127 11.66 11.69 -4.68
N ALA A 128 12.78 12.42 -4.55
CA ALA A 128 12.97 13.42 -3.50
C ALA A 128 13.44 14.80 -4.02
N GLY A 129 13.24 15.09 -5.31
CA GLY A 129 13.61 16.38 -5.92
C GLY A 129 12.75 17.59 -5.52
N GLY A 130 11.58 17.37 -4.90
CA GLY A 130 10.61 18.43 -4.59
C GLY A 130 11.02 19.35 -3.42
N LYS A 131 10.67 20.65 -3.53
CA LYS A 131 10.94 21.66 -2.49
C LYS A 131 10.08 21.55 -1.22
N GLY A 132 8.99 20.76 -1.25
CA GLY A 132 8.12 20.55 -0.09
C GLY A 132 7.43 21.83 0.43
N THR A 133 7.04 22.74 -0.46
CA THR A 133 6.54 24.08 -0.09
C THR A 133 5.30 24.07 0.81
N ARG A 134 4.45 23.04 0.72
CA ARG A 134 3.23 22.90 1.54
C ARG A 134 3.50 22.64 3.03
N LEU A 135 4.69 22.15 3.37
CA LEU A 135 5.13 21.91 4.75
C LEU A 135 6.01 23.04 5.31
N GLN A 136 6.03 24.21 4.68
CA GLN A 136 6.72 25.36 5.27
C GLN A 136 6.04 25.77 6.58
N PRO A 137 6.80 26.17 7.62
CA PRO A 137 8.22 26.55 7.56
C PRO A 137 9.23 25.40 7.74
N TYR A 138 8.83 24.18 8.09
CA TYR A 138 9.76 23.06 8.37
C TYR A 138 10.73 22.81 7.21
N THR A 139 10.20 22.77 5.99
CA THR A 139 10.97 22.47 4.79
C THR A 139 11.91 23.60 4.34
N LYS A 140 11.87 24.78 4.99
CA LYS A 140 12.90 25.82 4.81
C LYS A 140 14.23 25.42 5.48
N ILE A 141 14.14 24.66 6.57
CA ILE A 141 15.30 24.28 7.39
C ILE A 141 15.81 22.92 6.93
N ILE A 142 14.94 21.91 6.90
CA ILE A 142 15.29 20.52 6.57
C ILE A 142 14.68 20.09 5.22
N PRO A 143 15.35 19.23 4.42
CA PRO A 143 14.73 18.62 3.25
C PRO A 143 13.43 17.87 3.62
N LYS A 144 12.43 17.87 2.73
CA LYS A 144 11.14 17.19 2.99
C LYS A 144 11.34 15.73 3.40
N MET A 145 12.17 14.99 2.68
CA MET A 145 12.47 13.58 2.96
C MET A 145 13.14 13.34 4.33
N LEU A 146 13.69 14.37 4.97
CA LEU A 146 14.30 14.30 6.30
C LEU A 146 13.38 14.85 7.41
N VAL A 147 12.13 15.20 7.09
CA VAL A 147 11.14 15.58 8.10
C VAL A 147 10.91 14.39 9.05
N PRO A 148 11.08 14.58 10.37
CA PRO A 148 10.90 13.51 11.33
C PRO A 148 9.41 13.19 11.53
N ILE A 149 9.11 11.90 11.59
CA ILE A 149 7.80 11.38 12.01
C ILE A 149 8.06 10.59 13.29
N GLY A 150 7.82 11.21 14.45
CA GLY A 150 8.37 10.75 15.73
C GLY A 150 9.89 10.95 15.75
N GLU A 151 10.63 9.89 16.11
CA GLU A 151 12.10 9.93 16.21
C GLU A 151 12.82 9.63 14.90
N ILE A 152 12.12 9.10 13.89
CA ILE A 152 12.71 8.58 12.65
C ILE A 152 12.25 9.43 11.46
N PRO A 153 13.16 9.90 10.60
CA PRO A 153 12.79 10.55 9.34
C PRO A 153 11.98 9.67 8.41
N ILE A 154 11.03 10.28 7.71
CA ILE A 154 10.16 9.62 6.75
C ILE A 154 10.91 8.76 5.71
N ILE A 155 12.05 9.23 5.19
CA ILE A 155 12.83 8.43 4.23
C ILE A 155 13.35 7.12 4.83
N GLU A 156 13.79 7.13 6.09
CA GLU A 156 14.26 5.91 6.74
C GLU A 156 13.10 4.95 6.97
N ARG A 157 11.91 5.47 7.29
CA ARG A 157 10.69 4.64 7.39
C ARG A 157 10.35 3.97 6.05
N ILE A 158 10.45 4.70 4.94
CA ILE A 158 10.24 4.16 3.59
C ILE A 158 11.27 3.07 3.29
N ILE A 159 12.56 3.36 3.48
CA ILE A 159 13.66 2.41 3.23
C ILE A 159 13.49 1.15 4.10
N ASN A 160 13.23 1.31 5.40
CA ASN A 160 13.06 0.19 6.32
C ASN A 160 11.89 -0.72 5.92
N ASN A 161 10.78 -0.16 5.41
CA ASN A 161 9.69 -0.96 4.89
C ASN A 161 10.14 -1.84 3.72
N PHE A 162 10.93 -1.30 2.78
CA PHE A 162 11.49 -2.07 1.67
C PHE A 162 12.52 -3.12 2.14
N VAL A 163 13.42 -2.75 3.05
CA VAL A 163 14.44 -3.64 3.62
C VAL A 163 13.82 -4.82 4.36
N ASN A 164 12.69 -4.62 5.05
CA ASN A 164 11.95 -5.72 5.71
C ASN A 164 11.49 -6.80 4.70
N PHE A 165 11.29 -6.43 3.43
CA PHE A 165 10.99 -7.36 2.32
C PHE A 165 12.24 -7.72 1.49
N ASN A 166 13.44 -7.49 2.02
CA ASN A 166 14.74 -7.78 1.41
C ASN A 166 15.03 -7.00 0.09
N PHE A 167 14.44 -5.81 -0.06
CA PHE A 167 14.84 -4.86 -1.09
C PHE A 167 15.92 -3.94 -0.52
N ASN A 168 17.13 -4.05 -1.06
CA ASN A 168 18.32 -3.42 -0.49
C ASN A 168 19.01 -2.42 -1.43
N ASP A 169 18.55 -2.26 -2.67
CA ASP A 169 19.21 -1.38 -3.66
C ASP A 169 18.36 -0.15 -3.95
N PHE A 170 18.75 0.99 -3.37
CA PHE A 170 18.00 2.25 -3.44
C PHE A 170 18.71 3.29 -4.33
N TYR A 171 17.91 3.94 -5.16
CA TYR A 171 18.27 5.13 -5.91
C TYR A 171 17.40 6.29 -5.44
N VAL A 172 18.00 7.39 -4.99
CA VAL A 172 17.24 8.55 -4.50
C VAL A 172 17.53 9.75 -5.38
N THR A 173 16.50 10.26 -6.06
CA THR A 173 16.64 11.47 -6.87
C THR A 173 16.54 12.71 -5.98
N ILE A 174 17.54 13.58 -6.02
CA ILE A 174 17.67 14.74 -5.13
C ILE A 174 17.98 16.01 -5.92
N ASN A 175 17.46 17.14 -5.47
CA ASN A 175 17.76 18.47 -6.01
C ASN A 175 18.01 19.45 -4.86
N TYR A 176 16.97 19.73 -4.08
CA TYR A 176 16.98 20.70 -3.00
C TYR A 176 17.76 20.20 -1.77
N LYS A 177 18.70 21.01 -1.26
CA LYS A 177 19.49 20.72 -0.04
C LYS A 177 20.22 19.35 -0.07
N LYS A 178 20.68 18.94 -1.25
CA LYS A 178 21.38 17.66 -1.50
C LYS A 178 22.52 17.34 -0.53
N ASP A 179 23.29 18.35 -0.12
CA ASP A 179 24.44 18.15 0.78
C ASP A 179 24.01 17.67 2.17
N ILE A 180 22.88 18.17 2.69
CA ILE A 180 22.31 17.74 3.98
C ILE A 180 21.83 16.29 3.87
N ILE A 181 21.21 15.93 2.74
CA ILE A 181 20.73 14.56 2.49
C ILE A 181 21.90 13.58 2.46
N LYS A 182 22.94 13.90 1.69
CA LYS A 182 24.15 13.06 1.60
C LYS A 182 24.85 12.93 2.96
N ALA A 183 24.96 14.02 3.72
CA ALA A 183 25.56 13.99 5.05
C ALA A 183 24.77 13.09 6.02
N TYR A 184 23.44 13.11 5.96
CA TYR A 184 22.59 12.26 6.80
C TYR A 184 22.81 10.76 6.56
N PHE A 185 22.98 10.37 5.29
CA PHE A 185 23.23 8.99 4.88
C PHE A 185 24.71 8.61 4.81
N ASN A 186 25.62 9.46 5.32
CA ASN A 186 27.04 9.15 5.40
C ASN A 186 27.35 8.25 6.63
N LYS A 187 26.71 7.09 6.66
CA LYS A 187 26.87 6.04 7.68
C LYS A 187 26.80 4.67 7.01
N GLU A 188 27.41 3.67 7.61
CA GLU A 188 27.25 2.29 7.14
C GLU A 188 25.81 1.82 7.36
N THR A 189 25.24 1.22 6.31
CA THR A 189 23.87 0.70 6.30
C THR A 189 23.86 -0.73 5.76
N SER A 190 22.86 -1.52 6.13
CA SER A 190 22.65 -2.87 5.58
C SER A 190 22.13 -2.89 4.14
N TYR A 191 21.81 -1.71 3.59
CA TYR A 191 21.32 -1.50 2.23
C TYR A 191 22.26 -0.56 1.46
N ASN A 192 22.20 -0.64 0.13
CA ASN A 192 22.91 0.24 -0.79
C ASN A 192 22.04 1.44 -1.13
N ILE A 193 22.62 2.64 -1.06
CA ILE A 193 21.94 3.88 -1.46
C ILE A 193 22.80 4.67 -2.43
N SER A 194 22.23 5.01 -3.58
CA SER A 194 22.85 5.85 -4.61
C SER A 194 22.05 7.12 -4.81
N PHE A 195 22.71 8.27 -4.74
CA PHE A 195 22.07 9.56 -4.97
C PHE A 195 22.20 9.99 -6.42
N VAL A 196 21.08 10.36 -7.03
CA VAL A 196 21.04 10.92 -8.39
C VAL A 196 20.65 12.38 -8.28
N GLU A 197 21.54 13.25 -8.73
CA GLU A 197 21.31 14.70 -8.66
C GLU A 197 20.56 15.17 -9.90
N GLU A 198 19.46 15.88 -9.67
CA GLU A 198 18.77 16.65 -10.69
C GLU A 198 19.33 18.07 -10.69
N ASP A 199 19.76 18.60 -11.84
CA ASP A 199 20.22 20.00 -11.94
C ASP A 199 19.04 20.99 -11.85
N ILE A 200 17.92 20.61 -12.47
CA ILE A 200 16.65 21.32 -12.44
C ILE A 200 15.55 20.36 -11.98
N PRO A 201 14.45 20.83 -11.37
CA PRO A 201 13.33 19.96 -11.04
C PRO A 201 12.73 19.32 -12.31
N LEU A 202 12.79 18.00 -12.42
CA LEU A 202 12.29 17.25 -13.61
C LEU A 202 10.88 16.66 -13.42
N GLY A 203 10.20 17.01 -12.33
CA GLY A 203 8.91 16.41 -11.98
C GLY A 203 9.07 14.99 -11.43
N THR A 204 7.95 14.29 -11.22
CA THR A 204 7.97 12.94 -10.64
C THR A 204 8.47 11.88 -11.62
N ALA A 205 8.24 12.00 -12.93
CA ALA A 205 8.71 11.03 -13.90
C ALA A 205 10.04 11.41 -14.56
N GLY A 206 10.31 12.70 -14.77
CA GLY A 206 11.46 13.13 -15.57
C GLY A 206 12.81 12.70 -14.98
N SER A 207 12.93 12.68 -13.65
CA SER A 207 14.16 12.24 -12.96
C SER A 207 14.50 10.77 -13.18
N LEU A 208 13.52 9.93 -13.55
CA LEU A 208 13.74 8.52 -13.87
C LEU A 208 14.62 8.33 -15.11
N THR A 209 14.69 9.33 -16.00
CA THR A 209 15.55 9.26 -17.19
C THR A 209 17.04 9.23 -16.85
N LEU A 210 17.43 9.81 -15.71
CA LEU A 210 18.79 9.82 -15.20
C LEU A 210 19.26 8.43 -14.75
N LEU A 211 18.32 7.49 -14.58
CA LEU A 211 18.56 6.13 -14.10
C LEU A 211 18.49 5.07 -15.22
N LYS A 212 18.34 5.48 -16.48
CA LYS A 212 18.22 4.57 -17.64
C LYS A 212 19.35 3.56 -17.76
N GLU A 213 20.56 3.94 -17.35
CA GLU A 213 21.73 3.06 -17.38
C GLU A 213 21.83 2.13 -16.18
N ASN A 214 21.36 2.57 -15.00
CA ASN A 214 21.41 1.78 -13.78
C ASN A 214 20.29 0.75 -13.69
N ILE A 215 19.11 1.09 -14.21
CA ILE A 215 17.92 0.23 -14.16
C ILE A 215 17.86 -0.58 -15.45
N LYS A 216 17.97 -1.90 -15.34
CA LYS A 216 17.93 -2.82 -16.50
C LYS A 216 16.65 -3.65 -16.58
N ASN A 217 15.92 -3.79 -15.47
CA ASN A 217 14.71 -4.60 -15.35
C ASN A 217 13.64 -3.83 -14.56
N THR A 218 12.61 -4.55 -14.12
CA THR A 218 11.56 -4.04 -13.24
C THR A 218 12.11 -3.36 -12.00
N PHE A 219 11.46 -2.28 -11.60
CA PHE A 219 11.87 -1.48 -10.45
C PHE A 219 10.65 -0.87 -9.77
N PHE A 220 10.79 -0.56 -8.49
CA PHE A 220 9.80 0.23 -7.76
C PHE A 220 10.12 1.71 -7.90
N VAL A 221 9.07 2.52 -7.86
CA VAL A 221 9.16 3.98 -7.74
C VAL A 221 8.25 4.40 -6.59
N SER A 222 8.74 5.23 -5.68
CA SER A 222 7.94 5.78 -4.58
C SER A 222 8.22 7.27 -4.43
N ASN A 223 7.18 8.05 -4.13
CA ASN A 223 7.38 9.39 -3.57
C ASN A 223 8.11 9.29 -2.22
N CYS A 224 8.83 10.36 -1.84
CA CYS A 224 9.55 10.44 -0.57
C CYS A 224 8.69 10.86 0.64
N ASP A 225 7.38 11.01 0.46
CA ASP A 225 6.46 11.58 1.45
C ASP A 225 5.24 10.70 1.75
N ILE A 226 5.31 9.43 1.38
CA ILE A 226 4.25 8.45 1.58
C ILE A 226 4.78 7.21 2.30
N LEU A 227 3.89 6.54 3.02
CA LEU A 227 4.10 5.17 3.51
C LEU A 227 2.95 4.31 3.01
N VAL A 228 3.29 3.14 2.47
CA VAL A 228 2.32 2.13 2.05
C VAL A 228 2.58 0.87 2.84
N ASP A 229 1.67 0.52 3.75
CA ASP A 229 1.69 -0.73 4.51
C ASP A 229 1.08 -1.88 3.69
N ALA A 230 1.89 -2.43 2.79
CA ALA A 230 1.50 -3.55 1.94
C ALA A 230 2.64 -4.58 1.84
N ASN A 231 2.28 -5.81 1.43
CA ASN A 231 3.28 -6.82 1.12
C ASN A 231 3.90 -6.51 -0.26
N TYR A 232 5.10 -5.92 -0.28
CA TYR A 232 5.77 -5.49 -1.51
C TYR A 232 6.14 -6.68 -2.43
N SER A 233 6.41 -7.85 -1.84
CA SER A 233 6.61 -9.08 -2.61
C SER A 233 5.35 -9.47 -3.38
N ASP A 234 4.17 -9.35 -2.77
CA ASP A 234 2.89 -9.66 -3.42
C ASP A 234 2.52 -8.65 -4.51
N ILE A 235 2.85 -7.38 -4.29
CA ILE A 235 2.68 -6.34 -5.30
C ILE A 235 3.56 -6.65 -6.54
N LEU A 236 4.83 -7.02 -6.33
CA LEU A 236 5.73 -7.42 -7.42
C LEU A 236 5.22 -8.66 -8.15
N LYS A 237 4.81 -9.71 -7.42
CA LYS A 237 4.20 -10.92 -8.01
C LYS A 237 2.98 -10.57 -8.85
N PHE A 238 2.11 -9.68 -8.35
CA PHE A 238 0.93 -9.23 -9.08
C PHE A 238 1.31 -8.52 -10.37
N HIS A 239 2.24 -7.57 -10.30
CA HIS A 239 2.75 -6.84 -11.46
C HIS A 239 3.24 -7.79 -12.56
N LYS A 240 4.07 -8.77 -12.19
CA LYS A 240 4.59 -9.79 -13.10
C LYS A 240 3.53 -10.73 -13.64
N LYS A 241 2.67 -11.27 -12.78
CA LYS A 241 1.57 -12.17 -13.16
C LYS A 241 0.62 -11.51 -14.16
N CYS A 242 0.33 -10.24 -13.94
CA CYS A 242 -0.54 -9.47 -14.82
C CYS A 242 0.17 -8.96 -16.06
N GLN A 243 1.49 -9.08 -16.20
CA GLN A 243 2.26 -8.55 -17.34
C GLN A 243 2.01 -7.05 -17.57
N ASN A 244 1.89 -6.29 -16.49
CA ASN A 244 1.67 -4.86 -16.58
C ASN A 244 2.98 -4.15 -16.93
N LYS A 245 2.97 -3.15 -17.80
CA LYS A 245 4.12 -2.24 -18.01
C LYS A 245 4.31 -1.32 -16.81
N ILE A 246 3.20 -0.88 -16.22
CA ILE A 246 3.17 -0.16 -14.96
C ILE A 246 2.05 -0.71 -14.08
N THR A 247 2.33 -0.91 -12.80
CA THR A 247 1.32 -1.13 -11.76
C THR A 247 1.31 0.05 -10.82
N ILE A 248 0.16 0.70 -10.72
CA ILE A 248 -0.08 1.83 -9.82
C ILE A 248 -0.62 1.28 -8.52
N VAL A 249 0.05 1.54 -7.40
CA VAL A 249 -0.56 1.23 -6.10
C VAL A 249 -1.61 2.30 -5.81
N THR A 250 -2.86 1.88 -5.60
CA THR A 250 -3.99 2.77 -5.37
C THR A 250 -4.55 2.57 -3.96
N ALA A 251 -5.06 3.62 -3.34
CA ALA A 251 -5.77 3.51 -2.06
C ALA A 251 -7.28 3.70 -2.30
N LEU A 252 -8.10 2.88 -1.65
CA LEU A 252 -9.54 3.04 -1.65
C LEU A 252 -9.93 4.14 -0.66
N LYS A 253 -10.26 5.34 -1.18
CA LYS A 253 -10.65 6.49 -0.37
C LYS A 253 -12.16 6.61 -0.31
N ASN A 254 -12.68 6.71 0.90
CA ASN A 254 -14.10 6.95 1.13
C ASN A 254 -14.36 8.45 1.36
N TYR A 255 -15.28 9.03 0.59
CA TYR A 255 -15.72 10.40 0.74
C TYR A 255 -17.20 10.45 1.10
N ILE A 256 -17.53 11.07 2.24
CA ILE A 256 -18.90 11.28 2.69
C ILE A 256 -19.25 12.74 2.46
N ILE A 257 -20.28 13.00 1.66
CA ILE A 257 -20.84 14.34 1.54
C ILE A 257 -21.72 14.55 2.77
N PRO A 258 -21.51 15.57 3.62
CA PRO A 258 -22.25 15.72 4.87
C PRO A 258 -23.67 16.31 4.69
N TYR A 259 -24.22 16.25 3.48
CA TYR A 259 -25.48 16.86 3.06
C TYR A 259 -26.28 15.91 2.16
N GLY A 260 -27.56 16.19 1.99
CA GLY A 260 -28.40 15.57 0.98
C GLY A 260 -27.95 15.93 -0.45
N VAL A 261 -27.77 14.91 -1.28
CA VAL A 261 -27.44 15.06 -2.72
C VAL A 261 -28.66 14.67 -3.53
N PHE A 262 -29.11 15.60 -4.36
CA PHE A 262 -30.18 15.37 -5.33
C PHE A 262 -29.59 14.92 -6.66
N ASN A 263 -30.12 13.83 -7.22
CA ASN A 263 -29.93 13.48 -8.62
C ASN A 263 -31.16 13.93 -9.41
N LEU A 264 -30.95 14.49 -10.59
CA LEU A 264 -32.00 14.99 -11.47
C LEU A 264 -32.15 14.05 -12.67
N ASN A 265 -33.40 13.87 -13.12
CA ASN A 265 -33.71 13.30 -14.42
C ASN A 265 -33.34 14.29 -15.54
N ASP A 266 -33.29 13.81 -16.78
CA ASP A 266 -33.00 14.65 -17.97
C ASP A 266 -34.04 15.78 -18.18
N ASP A 267 -35.25 15.63 -17.64
CA ASP A 267 -36.32 16.65 -17.69
C ASP A 267 -36.25 17.69 -16.55
N GLY A 268 -35.25 17.60 -15.68
CA GLY A 268 -35.04 18.49 -14.54
C GLY A 268 -35.87 18.14 -13.30
N SER A 269 -36.68 17.07 -13.34
CA SER A 269 -37.36 16.57 -12.14
C SER A 269 -36.38 15.82 -11.21
N ILE A 270 -36.71 15.73 -9.91
CA ILE A 270 -35.88 15.03 -8.93
C ILE A 270 -36.04 13.51 -9.11
N GLU A 271 -34.95 12.81 -9.36
CA GLU A 271 -34.90 11.35 -9.41
C GLU A 271 -34.76 10.74 -8.01
N SER A 272 -33.77 11.22 -7.25
CA SER A 272 -33.47 10.71 -5.91
C SER A 272 -32.84 11.76 -5.00
N LEU A 273 -33.06 11.61 -3.69
CA LEU A 273 -32.35 12.32 -2.63
C LEU A 273 -31.56 11.30 -1.81
N ASN A 274 -30.25 11.42 -1.83
CA ASN A 274 -29.37 10.59 -1.02
C ASN A 274 -28.84 11.43 0.14
N GLU A 275 -29.26 11.11 1.37
CA GLU A 275 -28.72 11.76 2.57
C GLU A 275 -27.36 11.19 2.93
N LYS A 276 -26.44 12.11 3.25
CA LYS A 276 -25.04 11.83 3.57
C LYS A 276 -24.40 10.73 2.70
N PRO A 277 -24.47 10.84 1.36
CA PRO A 277 -24.03 9.77 0.49
C PRO A 277 -22.51 9.61 0.59
N SER A 278 -22.10 8.38 0.36
CA SER A 278 -20.73 7.96 0.53
C SER A 278 -20.20 7.37 -0.77
N TYR A 279 -19.20 8.04 -1.33
CA TYR A 279 -18.57 7.68 -2.60
C TYR A 279 -17.19 7.08 -2.38
N GLU A 280 -16.84 6.14 -3.23
CA GLU A 280 -15.58 5.41 -3.16
C GLU A 280 -14.74 5.72 -4.38
N PHE A 281 -13.49 6.08 -4.16
CA PHE A 281 -12.56 6.42 -5.23
C PHE A 281 -11.24 5.70 -5.02
N LEU A 282 -10.66 5.17 -6.11
CA LEU A 282 -9.29 4.68 -6.11
C LEU A 282 -8.37 5.84 -6.43
N VAL A 283 -7.57 6.24 -5.45
CA VAL A 283 -6.62 7.36 -5.58
C VAL A 283 -5.20 6.83 -5.76
N ASN A 284 -4.40 7.53 -6.56
CA ASN A 284 -3.00 7.22 -6.77
C ASN A 284 -2.20 7.49 -5.49
N THR A 285 -1.50 6.48 -4.97
CA THR A 285 -0.74 6.62 -3.71
C THR A 285 0.60 7.32 -3.90
N GLY A 286 1.14 7.37 -5.11
CA GLY A 286 2.53 7.77 -5.36
C GLY A 286 3.55 6.63 -5.32
N MET A 287 3.10 5.37 -5.25
CA MET A 287 3.93 4.17 -5.37
C MET A 287 3.59 3.40 -6.65
N TYR A 288 4.62 2.95 -7.35
CA TYR A 288 4.53 2.31 -8.65
C TYR A 288 5.55 1.18 -8.81
N ILE A 289 5.25 0.27 -9.73
CA ILE A 289 6.14 -0.78 -10.21
C ILE A 289 6.16 -0.67 -11.72
N LEU A 290 7.34 -0.46 -12.28
CA LEU A 290 7.53 -0.19 -13.69
C LEU A 290 8.45 -1.24 -14.30
N GLU A 291 8.16 -1.60 -15.54
CA GLU A 291 9.15 -2.25 -16.41
C GLU A 291 10.09 -1.21 -17.02
N ARG A 292 11.32 -1.62 -17.37
CA ARG A 292 12.37 -0.71 -17.88
C ARG A 292 11.94 0.04 -19.14
N GLU A 293 11.13 -0.56 -20.00
CA GLU A 293 10.68 0.04 -21.25
C GLU A 293 9.76 1.25 -21.02
N VAL A 294 9.19 1.41 -19.82
CA VAL A 294 8.41 2.61 -19.48
C VAL A 294 9.28 3.86 -19.54
N LEU A 295 10.58 3.77 -19.26
CA LEU A 295 11.50 4.90 -19.34
C LEU A 295 11.65 5.45 -20.76
N ASP A 296 11.31 4.68 -21.78
CA ASP A 296 11.41 5.10 -23.18
C ASP A 296 10.23 6.02 -23.59
N TYR A 297 9.18 6.10 -22.76
CA TYR A 297 8.07 7.07 -22.92
C TYR A 297 8.36 8.43 -22.26
N ILE A 298 9.48 8.54 -21.54
CA ILE A 298 9.88 9.72 -20.78
C ILE A 298 10.95 10.48 -21.58
N GLU A 299 10.65 11.74 -21.85
CA GLU A 299 11.58 12.63 -22.57
C GLU A 299 12.68 13.11 -21.62
N GLU A 300 13.92 13.05 -22.08
CA GLU A 300 15.08 13.46 -21.29
C GLU A 300 15.09 14.97 -21.02
N ASN A 301 15.54 15.34 -19.81
CA ASN A 301 15.67 16.75 -19.38
C ASN A 301 14.39 17.58 -19.46
N LYS A 302 13.22 16.94 -19.43
CA LYS A 302 11.93 17.63 -19.39
C LYS A 302 11.20 17.36 -18.08
N TYR A 303 10.50 18.39 -17.62
CA TYR A 303 9.52 18.24 -16.56
C TYR A 303 8.41 17.30 -17.04
N LEU A 304 8.20 16.20 -16.32
CA LEU A 304 7.12 15.26 -16.59
C LEU A 304 6.68 14.62 -15.28
N ASP A 305 5.38 14.47 -15.07
CA ASP A 305 4.85 13.76 -13.92
C ASP A 305 4.43 12.33 -14.24
N MET A 306 4.36 11.48 -13.22
CA MET A 306 3.97 10.07 -13.36
C MET A 306 2.58 9.92 -13.99
N THR A 307 1.67 10.85 -13.75
CA THR A 307 0.35 10.89 -14.40
C THR A 307 0.45 11.05 -15.91
N ASP A 308 1.38 11.85 -16.40
CA ASP A 308 1.60 12.05 -17.84
C ASP A 308 2.14 10.78 -18.49
N VAL A 309 3.04 10.06 -17.80
CA VAL A 309 3.53 8.75 -18.24
C VAL A 309 2.38 7.76 -18.33
N ILE A 310 1.51 7.71 -17.32
CA ILE A 310 0.32 6.85 -17.33
C ILE A 310 -0.59 7.18 -18.53
N TYR A 311 -0.86 8.46 -18.80
CA TYR A 311 -1.63 8.87 -19.97
C TYR A 311 -0.98 8.45 -21.29
N LYS A 312 0.35 8.61 -21.42
CA LYS A 312 1.11 8.15 -22.58
C LYS A 312 0.99 6.63 -22.77
N LEU A 313 1.13 5.83 -21.71
CA LEU A 313 0.99 4.37 -21.77
C LEU A 313 -0.43 3.95 -22.18
N LEU A 314 -1.47 4.54 -21.57
CA LEU A 314 -2.86 4.29 -21.92
C LEU A 314 -3.16 4.63 -23.38
N LYS A 315 -2.67 5.79 -23.87
CA LYS A 315 -2.81 6.20 -25.27
C LYS A 315 -2.16 5.22 -26.24
N ASN A 316 -1.02 4.64 -25.86
CA ASN A 316 -0.31 3.63 -26.64
C ASN A 316 -0.89 2.20 -26.46
N LYS A 317 -1.99 2.05 -25.71
CA LYS A 317 -2.63 0.77 -25.40
C LYS A 317 -1.70 -0.21 -24.67
N GLU A 318 -0.70 0.32 -23.97
CA GLU A 318 0.14 -0.48 -23.08
C GLU A 318 -0.66 -0.99 -21.89
N ARG A 319 -0.19 -2.09 -21.30
CA ARG A 319 -0.89 -2.70 -20.17
C ARG A 319 -0.62 -1.92 -18.87
N VAL A 320 -1.56 -1.05 -18.50
CA VAL A 320 -1.56 -0.32 -17.22
C VAL A 320 -2.43 -1.06 -16.22
N GLY A 321 -1.85 -1.47 -15.10
CA GLY A 321 -2.55 -2.13 -14.00
C GLY A 321 -2.62 -1.27 -12.74
N MET A 322 -3.51 -1.66 -11.83
CA MET A 322 -3.57 -1.08 -10.48
C MET A 322 -3.55 -2.18 -9.42
N TYR A 323 -3.01 -1.85 -8.25
CA TYR A 323 -3.03 -2.70 -7.06
C TYR A 323 -3.68 -1.91 -5.91
N PRO A 324 -4.96 -2.18 -5.59
CA PRO A 324 -5.64 -1.45 -4.54
C PRO A 324 -5.24 -1.94 -3.15
N VAL A 325 -5.01 -0.99 -2.26
CA VAL A 325 -4.83 -1.15 -0.81
C VAL A 325 -5.96 -0.44 -0.06
N THR A 326 -6.16 -0.79 1.21
CA THR A 326 -7.15 -0.12 2.07
C THR A 326 -6.73 1.32 2.36
N GLN A 327 -7.67 2.15 2.82
CA GLN A 327 -7.38 3.54 3.16
C GLN A 327 -6.34 3.62 4.28
N GLY A 328 -6.47 2.79 5.32
CA GLY A 328 -5.54 2.76 6.43
C GLY A 328 -4.13 2.33 6.03
N ALA A 329 -3.96 1.57 4.95
CA ALA A 329 -2.65 1.13 4.49
C ALA A 329 -1.83 2.23 3.79
N TRP A 330 -2.40 3.41 3.52
CA TRP A 330 -1.68 4.51 2.88
C TRP A 330 -1.67 5.75 3.78
N LEU A 331 -0.47 6.27 4.05
CA LEU A 331 -0.25 7.51 4.78
C LEU A 331 0.55 8.46 3.91
N ASP A 332 0.16 9.72 3.89
CA ASP A 332 0.89 10.80 3.23
C ASP A 332 1.23 11.89 4.25
N MET A 333 2.35 12.58 4.02
CA MET A 333 2.69 13.81 4.75
C MET A 333 2.74 15.00 3.78
N GLY A 334 1.82 15.04 2.81
CA GLY A 334 1.76 16.11 1.81
C GLY A 334 1.49 17.48 2.44
N GLU A 335 0.71 17.49 3.52
CA GLU A 335 0.17 18.65 4.24
C GLU A 335 0.20 18.42 5.76
N PHE A 336 0.00 19.49 6.53
CA PHE A 336 0.10 19.42 8.00
C PHE A 336 -0.89 18.46 8.66
N GLU A 337 -2.13 18.42 8.18
CA GLU A 337 -3.16 17.52 8.72
C GLU A 337 -2.80 16.05 8.46
N SER A 338 -2.41 15.72 7.22
CA SER A 338 -1.97 14.36 6.88
C SER A 338 -0.71 13.95 7.64
N MET A 339 0.25 14.87 7.80
CA MET A 339 1.45 14.62 8.60
C MET A 339 1.12 14.33 10.07
N LYS A 340 0.17 15.07 10.66
CA LYS A 340 -0.30 14.80 12.02
C LYS A 340 -0.95 13.42 12.13
N ASN A 341 -1.84 13.08 11.19
CA ASN A 341 -2.48 11.75 11.15
C ASN A 341 -1.44 10.62 11.00
N MET A 342 -0.37 10.86 10.23
CA MET A 342 0.74 9.92 10.10
C MET A 342 1.50 9.76 11.42
N ILE A 343 1.76 10.85 12.15
CA ILE A 343 2.41 10.80 13.47
C ILE A 343 1.52 10.03 14.46
N ASP A 344 0.25 10.40 14.60
CA ASP A 344 -0.69 9.79 15.56
C ASP A 344 -0.89 8.28 15.33
N LYS A 345 -0.61 7.80 14.10
CA LYS A 345 -0.72 6.37 13.77
C LYS A 345 0.58 5.59 14.01
N LEU A 346 1.74 6.24 13.94
CA LEU A 346 3.04 5.58 13.97
C LEU A 346 3.82 5.77 15.28
N VAL A 347 3.39 6.72 16.11
CA VAL A 347 3.99 7.12 17.38
C VAL A 347 2.92 6.99 18.46
#